data_AF-A0AAD9QY54-F1
#
_entry.id   AF-A0AAD9QY54-F1
#
_cell.length_a   1.000
_cell.length_b   1.000
_cell.length_c   1.000
_cell.angle_alpha   90.00
_cell.angle_beta   90.00
_cell.angle_gamma   90.00
#
_symmetry.space_group_name_H-M   'P 1'
#
loop_
_entity.id
_entity.type
_entity.pdbx_description
1 polymer ?
#
loop_
_entity_poly.entity_id
_entity_poly.type
_entity_poly.pdbx_seq_one_letter_code
_entity_poly.pdbx_strand_id
1 'polypeptide(L)'
;MLFYECEENPNPCDWDSGCLGQRFIGLLRRLEKCLRQRNCPHYFMREFNVFEVFRQQRCAELCGKIQGILRNPEAELKRLLP
;
A
#
# COMPACT_ATOMS: atom_id res chain seq x y z
N MET A 1 -7.37 2.71 0.05
CA MET A 1 -6.00 2.93 -0.46
C MET A 1 -5.96 3.37 -1.91
N LEU A 2 -6.47 2.57 -2.87
CA LEU A 2 -6.54 3.00 -4.28
C LEU A 2 -7.26 4.34 -4.45
N PHE A 3 -8.39 4.54 -3.77
CA PHE A 3 -9.10 5.81 -3.78
C PHE A 3 -8.23 7.02 -3.36
N TYR A 4 -7.36 6.87 -2.35
CA TYR A 4 -6.44 7.94 -1.95
C TYR A 4 -5.34 8.18 -2.98
N GLU A 5 -4.87 7.14 -3.67
CA GLU A 5 -3.89 7.29 -4.76
C GLU A 5 -4.52 8.01 -5.96
N CYS A 6 -5.80 7.75 -6.26
CA CYS A 6 -6.54 8.48 -7.29
C CYS A 6 -6.83 9.94 -6.89
N GLU A 7 -7.11 10.20 -5.61
CA GLU A 7 -7.26 11.58 -5.09
C GLU A 7 -5.96 12.38 -5.23
N GLU A 8 -4.81 11.75 -4.98
CA GLU A 8 -3.49 12.38 -5.14
C GLU A 8 -3.02 12.49 -6.60
N ASN A 9 -3.55 11.67 -7.50
CA ASN A 9 -3.17 11.62 -8.91
C ASN A 9 -4.43 11.65 -9.79
N PRO A 10 -5.11 12.80 -9.89
CA PRO A 10 -6.43 12.89 -10.51
C PRO A 10 -6.41 12.88 -12.04
N ASN A 11 -5.26 13.14 -12.67
CA ASN A 11 -5.22 13.29 -14.12
C ASN A 11 -5.18 11.93 -14.81
N PRO A 12 -5.91 11.73 -15.92
CA PRO A 12 -5.86 10.47 -16.67
C PRO A 12 -4.44 10.04 -17.07
N CYS A 13 -3.58 11.00 -17.45
CA CYS A 13 -2.18 10.72 -17.82
C CYS A 13 -1.33 10.19 -16.67
N ASP A 14 -1.73 10.41 -15.41
CA ASP A 14 -1.08 9.81 -14.25
C ASP A 14 -1.31 8.29 -14.17
N TRP A 15 -2.25 7.76 -14.95
CA TRP A 15 -2.67 6.35 -14.96
C TRP A 15 -2.35 5.65 -16.29
N ASP A 16 -1.57 6.29 -17.15
CA ASP A 16 -1.06 5.65 -18.36
C ASP A 16 -0.19 4.45 -18.01
N SER A 17 -0.02 3.52 -18.96
CA SER A 17 0.71 2.26 -18.76
C SER A 17 2.14 2.47 -18.22
N GLY A 18 2.82 3.54 -18.64
CA GLY A 18 4.14 3.93 -18.15
C GLY A 18 4.18 4.38 -16.69
N CYS A 19 3.05 4.79 -16.13
CA CYS A 19 2.94 5.31 -14.76
C CYS A 19 2.50 4.24 -13.75
N LEU A 20 1.91 3.12 -14.19
CA LEU A 20 1.34 2.09 -13.31
C LEU A 20 2.36 1.54 -12.29
N GLY A 21 3.62 1.37 -12.69
CA GLY A 21 4.69 0.97 -11.76
C GLY A 21 4.88 1.96 -10.62
N GLN A 22 4.90 3.27 -10.93
CA GLN A 22 4.98 4.32 -9.92
C GLN A 22 3.74 4.35 -9.01
N ARG A 23 2.53 4.21 -9.58
CA ARG A 23 1.28 4.15 -8.79
C ARG A 23 1.25 2.96 -7.84
N PHE A 24 1.68 1.80 -8.33
CA PHE A 24 1.80 0.60 -7.50
C PHE A 24 2.77 0.81 -6.32
N ILE A 25 3.94 1.39 -6.57
CA ILE A 25 4.90 1.72 -5.51
C ILE A 25 4.33 2.77 -4.53
N GLY A 26 3.59 3.77 -5.02
CA GLY A 26 2.88 4.75 -4.20
C GLY A 26 1.91 4.09 -3.22
N LEU A 27 1.10 3.15 -3.71
CA LEU A 27 0.19 2.35 -2.90
C LEU A 27 0.93 1.54 -1.83
N LEU A 28 2.02 0.85 -2.18
CA LEU A 28 2.80 0.09 -1.21
C LEU A 28 3.38 0.96 -0.10
N ARG A 29 3.92 2.14 -0.43
CA ARG A 29 4.45 3.09 0.55
C ARG A 29 3.36 3.65 1.46
N ARG A 30 2.17 3.97 0.91
CA ARG A 30 1.02 4.38 1.73
C ARG A 30 0.62 3.27 2.69
N LEU A 31 0.56 2.03 2.22
CA LEU A 31 0.21 0.89 3.05
C LEU A 31 1.20 0.68 4.19
N GLU A 32 2.49 0.75 3.87
CA GLU A 32 3.58 0.66 4.85
C GLU A 32 3.42 1.71 5.95
N LYS A 33 3.17 2.97 5.57
CA LYS A 33 2.93 4.07 6.52
C LYS A 33 1.71 3.78 7.40
N CYS A 34 0.59 3.37 6.81
CA CYS A 34 -0.62 3.03 7.55
C CYS A 34 -0.42 1.86 8.52
N LEU A 35 0.32 0.82 8.13
CA LEU A 35 0.61 -0.33 8.97
C LEU A 35 1.52 0.04 10.15
N ARG A 36 2.56 0.85 9.93
CA ARG A 36 3.43 1.35 11.01
C ARG A 36 2.67 2.20 12.02
N GLN A 37 1.79 3.07 11.54
CA GLN A 37 0.95 3.92 12.38
C GLN A 37 -0.24 3.17 12.97
N ARG A 38 -0.49 1.93 12.52
CA ARG A 38 -1.71 1.15 12.79
C ARG A 38 -2.98 1.97 12.53
N ASN A 39 -2.91 2.85 11.54
CA ASN A 39 -3.99 3.76 11.19
C ASN A 39 -4.15 3.80 9.67
N CYS A 40 -5.29 3.31 9.20
CA CYS A 40 -5.72 3.39 7.81
C CYS A 40 -7.14 3.95 7.79
N PRO A 41 -7.32 5.27 7.65
CA PRO A 41 -8.63 5.87 7.57
C PRO A 41 -9.46 5.25 6.44
N HIS A 42 -10.73 4.96 6.72
CA HIS A 42 -11.67 4.54 5.69
C HIS A 42 -11.95 5.71 4.75
N TYR A 43 -11.98 5.48 3.42
CA TYR A 43 -12.01 6.57 2.43
C TYR A 43 -13.24 7.48 2.57
N PHE A 44 -14.42 6.88 2.72
CA PHE A 44 -15.69 7.61 2.85
C PHE A 44 -16.02 8.03 4.29
N MET A 45 -15.44 7.35 5.29
CA MET A 45 -15.72 7.57 6.71
C MET A 45 -14.40 7.76 7.44
N ARG A 46 -13.77 8.93 7.25
CA ARG A 46 -12.36 9.18 7.60
C ARG A 46 -12.07 9.04 9.11
N GLU A 47 -13.09 9.08 9.93
CA GLU A 47 -13.08 8.84 11.38
C GLU A 47 -12.91 7.37 11.76
N PHE A 48 -13.16 6.43 10.85
CA PHE A 48 -12.99 4.99 11.10
C PHE A 48 -11.64 4.49 10.62
N ASN A 49 -10.94 3.78 11.50
CA ASN A 49 -9.66 3.17 11.20
C ASN A 49 -9.83 1.69 10.80
N VAL A 50 -9.52 1.37 9.55
CA VAL A 50 -9.60 0.00 9.01
C VAL A 50 -8.67 -0.98 9.74
N PHE A 51 -7.57 -0.50 10.33
CA PHE A 51 -6.61 -1.32 11.07
C PHE A 51 -6.87 -1.40 12.57
N GLU A 52 -7.97 -0.83 13.07
CA GLU A 52 -8.31 -0.85 14.49
C GLU A 52 -8.40 -2.28 15.06
N VAL A 53 -9.02 -3.19 14.29
CA VAL A 53 -9.18 -4.60 14.69
C VAL A 53 -7.95 -5.47 14.42
N PHE A 54 -6.92 -4.93 13.76
CA PHE A 54 -5.72 -5.70 13.43
C PHE A 54 -4.78 -5.76 14.64
N ARG A 55 -4.39 -7.00 14.99
CA ARG A 55 -3.35 -7.22 16.00
C ARG A 55 -2.05 -6.55 15.57
N GLN A 56 -1.34 -5.93 16.51
CA GLN A 56 -0.06 -5.27 16.25
C GLN A 56 0.94 -6.19 15.55
N GLN A 57 1.02 -7.46 15.97
CA GLN A 57 1.87 -8.46 15.35
C GLN A 57 1.56 -8.65 13.86
N ARG A 58 0.27 -8.69 13.51
CA ARG A 58 -0.15 -8.84 12.12
C ARG A 58 0.21 -7.60 11.29
N CYS A 59 0.07 -6.40 11.85
CA CYS A 59 0.51 -5.17 11.19
C CYS A 59 2.02 -5.19 10.93
N ALA A 60 2.82 -5.62 11.91
CA ALA A 60 4.27 -5.74 11.78
C ALA A 60 4.68 -6.75 10.70
N GLU A 61 4.06 -7.94 10.67
CA GLU A 61 4.28 -8.94 9.63
C GLU A 61 3.99 -8.40 8.22
N LEU A 62 2.84 -7.74 8.04
CA LEU A 62 2.46 -7.17 6.75
C LEU A 62 3.39 -6.03 6.33
N CYS A 63 3.82 -5.19 7.28
CA CYS A 63 4.81 -4.14 7.04
C CYS A 63 6.13 -4.75 6.55
N GLY A 64 6.61 -5.82 7.20
CA GLY A 64 7.82 -6.53 6.79
C GLY A 64 7.73 -7.11 5.37
N LYS A 65 6.58 -7.67 5.00
CA LYS A 65 6.34 -8.17 3.63
C LYS A 65 6.41 -7.04 2.60
N ILE A 66 5.79 -5.90 2.88
CA ILE A 66 5.83 -4.74 1.97
C ILE A 66 7.24 -4.19 1.84
N GLN A 67 7.99 -4.10 2.94
CA GLN A 67 9.40 -3.72 2.91
C GLN A 67 10.25 -4.67 2.06
N GLY A 68 9.96 -5.98 2.12
CA GLY A 68 10.57 -6.98 1.23
C GLY A 68 10.33 -6.65 -0.24
N ILE A 69 9.06 -6.41 -0.61
CA ILE A 69 8.67 -6.07 -1.98
C ILE A 69 9.33 -4.76 -2.44
N LEU A 70 9.34 -3.73 -1.60
CA LEU A 70 9.94 -2.43 -1.92
C LEU A 70 11.47 -2.50 -2.05
N ARG A 71 12.12 -3.42 -1.33
CA ARG A 71 13.58 -3.58 -1.36
C ARG A 71 14.05 -4.44 -2.54
N ASN A 72 13.35 -5.53 -2.84
CA ASN A 72 13.71 -6.44 -3.91
C ASN A 72 12.44 -7.08 -4.53
N PRO A 73 11.74 -6.35 -5.42
CA PRO A 73 10.48 -6.82 -5.98
C PRO A 73 10.67 -8.09 -6.83
N GLU A 74 11.81 -8.25 -7.49
CA GLU A 74 12.10 -9.44 -8.31
C GLU A 74 12.25 -10.70 -7.47
N ALA A 75 12.98 -10.62 -6.34
CA ALA A 75 13.11 -11.76 -5.44
C ALA A 75 11.78 -12.16 -4.81
N GLU A 76 10.96 -11.18 -4.43
CA GLU A 76 9.62 -11.43 -3.89
C GLU A 76 8.66 -12.01 -4.95
N LEU A 77 8.74 -11.53 -6.18
CA LEU A 77 7.95 -12.08 -7.28
C LEU A 77 8.36 -13.53 -7.57
N LYS A 78 9.66 -13.83 -7.62
CA LYS A 78 10.19 -15.19 -7.77
C LYS A 78 9.78 -16.13 -6.63
N ARG A 79 9.58 -15.61 -5.42
CA ARG A 79 9.08 -16.40 -4.30
C ARG A 79 7.59 -16.76 -4.45
N LEU A 80 6.82 -15.91 -5.13
CA LEU A 80 5.37 -16.06 -5.31
C LEU A 80 5.00 -16.88 -6.54
N LEU A 81 5.86 -16.91 -7.55
CA LEU A 81 5.67 -17.68 -8.77
C LEU A 81 6.38 -19.04 -8.64
N PRO A 82 5.71 -20.15 -8.98
CA PRO A 82 6.29 -21.50 -8.92
C PRO A 82 7.41 -21.72 -9.95
#